data_AF-A0A086ZPE3-F1
#
_entry.id   AF-A0A086ZPE3-F1
#
_cell.length_a   1.000
_cell.length_b   1.000
_cell.length_c   1.000
_cell.angle_alpha   90.00
_cell.angle_beta   90.00
_cell.angle_gamma   90.00
#
_symmetry.space_group_name_H-M   'P 1'
#
loop_
_entity.id
_entity.type
_entity.pdbx_description
1 polymer ?
#
loop_
_entity_poly.entity_id
_entity_poly.type
_entity_poly.pdbx_seq_one_letter_code
_entity_poly.pdbx_strand_id
1 'polypeptide(L)'
;MRGVYRSLRRRASGQSGFTLIELLIVVIIIGILASISVPIYRQVRAAAWNSAAESDLRHATDSIENARIELDGKLPPNFMIGASSKGSVYPIASNVKRTYSSKTPPKLQTQVTLSPGVSLCYTTTGDTYRIYTTNGNNLSVYYVYDSATGQIQQKDNPYKIAAATSTQEQIQWNPADRSHRRPWKKTLSKCAIEQRYGAPSA
;
A
#
# COMPACT_ATOMS: atom_id res chain seq x y z
N MET A 1 -4.17 75.07 25.25
CA MET A 1 -4.76 74.07 24.34
C MET A 1 -3.76 73.64 23.23
N ARG A 2 -2.63 72.97 23.56
CA ARG A 2 -1.61 72.56 22.56
C ARG A 2 -1.20 71.08 22.61
N GLY A 3 -1.81 70.27 23.47
CA GLY A 3 -1.43 68.85 23.68
C GLY A 3 -2.00 67.86 22.66
N VAL A 4 -3.17 68.14 22.08
CA VAL A 4 -3.91 67.17 21.23
C VAL A 4 -3.34 67.10 19.80
N TYR A 5 -2.68 68.14 19.32
CA TYR A 5 -2.12 68.17 17.95
C TYR A 5 -0.86 67.29 17.78
N ARG A 6 -0.21 66.83 18.86
CA ARG A 6 0.99 65.96 18.78
C ARG A 6 0.67 64.46 18.73
N SER A 7 -0.52 64.02 19.17
CA SER A 7 -0.91 62.60 19.14
C SER A 7 -1.45 62.14 17.79
N LEU A 8 -2.02 63.05 16.99
CA LEU A 8 -2.51 62.74 15.64
C LEU A 8 -1.38 62.62 14.59
N ARG A 9 -0.28 63.36 14.76
CA ARG A 9 0.87 63.30 13.84
C ARG A 9 1.70 62.01 13.97
N ARG A 10 1.53 61.26 15.07
CA ARG A 10 2.24 60.00 15.33
C ARG A 10 1.61 58.77 14.65
N ARG A 11 0.34 58.88 14.20
CA ARG A 11 -0.33 57.82 13.41
C ARG A 11 -0.06 57.93 11.90
N ALA A 12 0.36 59.11 11.43
CA ALA A 12 0.69 59.35 10.02
C ALA A 12 2.14 58.96 9.65
N SER A 13 2.99 58.65 10.63
CA SER A 13 4.44 58.44 10.44
C SER A 13 4.88 57.00 10.73
N GLY A 14 4.10 56.00 10.33
CA GLY A 14 4.46 54.61 10.64
C GLY A 14 3.64 53.48 10.01
N GLN A 15 2.79 53.74 9.02
CA GLN A 15 2.08 52.67 8.30
C GLN A 15 2.42 52.76 6.81
N SER A 16 3.55 52.16 6.42
CA SER A 16 3.78 51.79 5.02
C SER A 16 2.81 50.66 4.67
N GLY A 17 1.75 51.00 3.91
CA GLY A 17 0.86 50.00 3.33
C GLY A 17 1.58 49.24 2.21
N PHE A 18 1.33 47.93 2.11
CA PHE A 18 1.75 47.10 0.99
C PHE A 18 1.16 47.66 -0.30
N THR A 19 1.97 47.78 -1.36
CA THR A 19 1.45 48.25 -2.65
C THR A 19 0.66 47.13 -3.34
N LEU A 20 -0.37 47.51 -4.09
CA LEU A 20 -1.18 46.56 -4.87
C LEU A 20 -0.32 45.82 -5.90
N ILE A 21 0.71 46.51 -6.44
CA ILE A 21 1.67 45.93 -7.37
C ILE A 21 2.61 44.91 -6.70
N GLU A 22 3.03 45.12 -5.45
CA GLU A 22 3.82 44.14 -4.71
C GLU A 22 3.02 42.85 -4.50
N LEU A 23 1.74 42.95 -4.12
CA LEU A 23 0.90 41.75 -4.01
C LEU A 23 0.65 41.09 -5.38
N LEU A 24 0.50 41.87 -6.45
CA LEU A 24 0.28 41.35 -7.79
C LEU A 24 1.46 40.51 -8.28
N ILE A 25 2.69 41.00 -8.13
CA ILE A 25 3.90 40.27 -8.56
C ILE A 25 4.05 38.98 -7.74
N VAL A 26 3.77 39.02 -6.44
CA VAL A 26 3.86 37.85 -5.57
C VAL A 26 2.90 36.74 -6.02
N VAL A 27 1.64 37.05 -6.31
CA VAL A 27 0.68 36.03 -6.77
C VAL A 27 1.03 35.48 -8.15
N ILE A 28 1.62 36.29 -9.03
CA ILE A 28 2.11 35.84 -10.34
C ILE A 28 3.26 34.83 -10.17
N ILE A 29 4.26 35.16 -9.35
CA ILE A 29 5.41 34.28 -9.12
C ILE A 29 4.95 32.96 -8.47
N ILE A 30 4.10 33.02 -7.45
CA ILE A 30 3.54 31.82 -6.81
C ILE A 30 2.71 31.00 -7.82
N GLY A 31 1.96 31.67 -8.71
CA GLY A 31 1.19 31.01 -9.78
C GLY A 31 2.07 30.22 -10.76
N ILE A 32 3.20 30.80 -11.19
CA ILE A 32 4.16 30.12 -12.07
C ILE A 32 4.78 28.91 -11.36
N LEU A 33 5.22 29.08 -10.11
CA LEU A 33 5.81 27.99 -9.32
C LEU A 33 4.81 26.85 -9.06
N ALA A 34 3.56 27.18 -8.73
CA ALA A 34 2.52 26.19 -8.48
C ALA A 34 2.17 25.36 -9.72
N SER A 35 2.12 26.00 -10.90
CA SER A 35 1.81 25.34 -12.18
C SER A 35 2.79 24.21 -12.50
N ILE A 36 4.10 24.44 -12.31
CA ILE A 36 5.14 23.43 -12.54
C ILE A 36 5.17 22.39 -11.41
N SER A 37 4.94 22.81 -10.17
CA SER A 37 5.08 21.95 -8.99
C SER A 37 4.02 20.86 -8.87
N VAL A 38 2.76 21.15 -9.26
CA VAL A 38 1.64 20.20 -9.12
C VAL A 38 1.84 18.88 -9.89
N PRO A 39 2.18 18.86 -11.21
CA PRO A 39 2.35 17.62 -11.94
C PRO A 39 3.55 16.80 -11.45
N ILE A 40 4.68 17.46 -11.15
CA ILE A 40 5.89 16.81 -10.61
C ILE A 40 5.58 16.14 -9.28
N TYR A 41 4.89 16.85 -8.38
CA TYR A 41 4.51 16.32 -7.07
C TYR A 41 3.68 15.04 -7.17
N ARG A 42 2.73 14.97 -8.12
CA ARG A 42 1.92 13.76 -8.34
C ARG A 42 2.77 12.56 -8.79
N GLN A 43 3.74 12.78 -9.68
CA GLN A 43 4.63 11.71 -10.16
C GLN A 43 5.55 11.21 -9.06
N VAL A 44 6.16 12.12 -8.29
CA VAL A 44 7.05 11.75 -7.16
C VAL A 44 6.30 10.95 -6.10
N ARG A 45 5.04 11.33 -5.78
CA ARG A 45 4.22 10.55 -4.85
C ARG A 45 3.90 9.16 -5.39
N ALA A 46 3.54 9.04 -6.67
CA ALA A 46 3.28 7.76 -7.31
C ALA A 46 4.51 6.84 -7.27
N ALA A 47 5.70 7.40 -7.55
CA ALA A 47 6.95 6.68 -7.44
C ALA A 47 7.22 6.23 -5.99
N ALA A 48 7.01 7.09 -4.99
CA ALA A 48 7.19 6.73 -3.59
C ALA A 48 6.27 5.58 -3.13
N TRP A 49 5.00 5.60 -3.56
CA TRP A 49 4.06 4.50 -3.26
C TRP A 49 4.44 3.18 -3.93
N ASN A 50 4.97 3.26 -5.15
CA ASN A 50 5.49 2.11 -5.90
C ASN A 50 6.73 1.52 -5.22
N SER A 51 7.69 2.36 -4.85
CA SER A 51 8.89 1.94 -4.12
C SER A 51 8.55 1.30 -2.77
N ALA A 52 7.55 1.81 -2.05
CA ALA A 52 7.08 1.19 -0.82
C ALA A 52 6.54 -0.23 -1.06
N ALA A 53 5.71 -0.43 -2.09
CA ALA A 53 5.17 -1.75 -2.42
C ALA A 53 6.26 -2.74 -2.87
N GLU A 54 7.26 -2.29 -3.62
CA GLU A 54 8.38 -3.12 -4.06
C GLU A 54 9.32 -3.48 -2.89
N SER A 55 9.66 -2.50 -2.03
CA SER A 55 10.52 -2.73 -0.87
C SER A 55 9.88 -3.68 0.14
N ASP A 56 8.59 -3.48 0.44
CA ASP A 56 7.84 -4.36 1.32
C ASP A 56 7.75 -5.78 0.76
N LEU A 57 7.68 -5.93 -0.56
CA LEU A 57 7.68 -7.25 -1.21
C LEU A 57 9.02 -7.98 -1.03
N ARG A 58 10.15 -7.25 -1.14
CA ARG A 58 11.48 -7.81 -0.85
C ARG A 58 11.59 -8.24 0.61
N HIS A 59 11.22 -7.36 1.54
CA HIS A 59 11.23 -7.68 2.97
C HIS A 59 10.31 -8.84 3.33
N ALA A 60 9.15 -8.94 2.67
CA ALA A 60 8.25 -10.06 2.85
C ALA A 60 8.86 -11.37 2.34
N THR A 61 9.57 -11.34 1.20
CA THR A 61 10.28 -12.50 0.65
C THR A 61 11.30 -13.04 1.66
N ASP A 62 12.14 -12.17 2.23
CA ASP A 62 13.10 -12.55 3.28
C ASP A 62 12.39 -13.14 4.51
N SER A 63 11.27 -12.54 4.90
CA SER A 63 10.44 -13.03 6.02
C SER A 63 9.83 -14.41 5.74
N ILE A 64 9.43 -14.69 4.50
CA ILE A 64 8.91 -16.02 4.13
C ILE A 64 10.03 -17.06 4.19
N GLU A 65 11.22 -16.76 3.68
CA GLU A 65 12.35 -17.71 3.74
C GLU A 65 12.80 -17.97 5.18
N ASN A 66 12.85 -16.94 6.03
CA ASN A 66 13.11 -17.12 7.45
C ASN A 66 12.03 -18.00 8.11
N ALA A 67 10.76 -17.76 7.80
CA ALA A 67 9.67 -18.60 8.30
C ALA A 67 9.77 -20.05 7.78
N ARG A 68 10.26 -20.27 6.55
CA ARG A 68 10.51 -21.61 6.00
C ARG A 68 11.56 -22.37 6.81
N ILE A 69 12.62 -21.69 7.24
CA ILE A 69 13.64 -22.29 8.13
C ILE A 69 13.02 -22.66 9.47
N GLU A 70 12.21 -21.75 10.06
CA GLU A 70 11.48 -22.02 11.32
C GLU A 70 10.44 -23.15 11.21
N LEU A 71 10.03 -23.50 9.99
CA LEU A 71 9.04 -24.54 9.67
C LEU A 71 9.68 -25.84 9.15
N ASP A 72 10.96 -26.08 9.44
CA ASP A 72 11.71 -27.27 9.02
C ASP A 72 11.71 -27.47 7.50
N GLY A 73 11.87 -26.37 6.75
CA GLY A 73 11.91 -26.36 5.28
C GLY A 73 10.54 -26.27 4.61
N LYS A 74 9.44 -26.29 5.36
CA LYS A 74 8.07 -26.18 4.83
C LYS A 74 7.69 -24.73 4.61
N LEU A 75 6.99 -24.46 3.51
CA LEU A 75 6.44 -23.14 3.24
C LEU A 75 5.27 -22.83 4.20
N PRO A 76 5.13 -21.57 4.66
CA PRO A 76 3.95 -21.17 5.40
C PRO A 76 2.69 -21.30 4.53
N PRO A 77 1.49 -21.44 5.14
CA PRO A 77 0.25 -21.52 4.39
C PRO A 77 -0.10 -20.16 3.77
N ASN A 78 -0.91 -20.17 2.70
CA ASN A 78 -1.34 -18.96 2.01
C ASN A 78 -1.94 -17.93 2.98
N PHE A 79 -1.61 -16.66 2.77
CA PHE A 79 -2.14 -15.58 3.59
C PHE A 79 -2.22 -14.25 2.84
N MET A 80 -2.99 -13.33 3.41
CA MET A 80 -3.26 -12.03 2.82
C MET A 80 -3.27 -10.96 3.91
N ILE A 81 -2.67 -9.82 3.61
CA ILE A 81 -2.59 -8.65 4.49
C ILE A 81 -3.18 -7.47 3.73
N GLY A 82 -4.34 -7.01 4.18
CA GLY A 82 -4.97 -5.82 3.60
C GLY A 82 -4.17 -4.54 3.84
N ALA A 83 -4.34 -3.57 2.95
CA ALA A 83 -3.77 -2.24 3.13
C ALA A 83 -4.31 -1.57 4.41
N SER A 84 -3.39 -0.97 5.18
CA SER A 84 -3.70 -0.23 6.41
C SER A 84 -3.14 1.19 6.30
N SER A 85 -3.88 2.19 6.75
CA SER A 85 -3.42 3.58 6.79
C SER A 85 -2.26 3.81 7.77
N LYS A 86 -2.02 2.87 8.70
CA LYS A 86 -0.93 2.93 9.67
C LYS A 86 0.22 1.97 9.35
N GLY A 87 0.13 1.23 8.24
CA GLY A 87 0.94 0.04 8.00
C GLY A 87 0.40 -1.16 8.79
N SER A 88 1.01 -2.31 8.57
CA SER A 88 0.56 -3.59 9.13
C SER A 88 1.75 -4.40 9.61
N VAL A 89 1.62 -5.06 10.76
CA VAL A 89 2.56 -6.10 11.21
C VAL A 89 1.78 -7.39 11.32
N TYR A 90 2.23 -8.41 10.61
CA TYR A 90 1.53 -9.68 10.48
C TYR A 90 2.41 -10.85 10.95
N PRO A 91 2.11 -11.46 12.11
CA PRO A 91 2.84 -12.65 12.55
C PRO A 91 2.43 -13.87 11.73
N ILE A 92 3.39 -14.50 11.05
CA ILE A 92 3.13 -15.67 10.18
C ILE A 92 2.59 -16.86 10.98
N ALA A 93 3.00 -16.96 12.26
CA ALA A 93 2.56 -17.97 13.22
C ALA A 93 1.02 -18.13 13.30
N SER A 94 0.27 -17.04 13.10
CA SER A 94 -1.19 -17.02 13.20
C SER A 94 -1.89 -17.97 12.23
N ASN A 95 -1.42 -18.06 10.98
CA ASN A 95 -1.99 -18.96 9.97
C ASN A 95 -1.45 -20.38 10.08
N VAL A 96 -0.18 -20.53 10.49
CA VAL A 96 0.45 -21.83 10.72
C VAL A 96 -0.31 -22.60 11.80
N LYS A 97 -0.62 -21.95 12.93
CA LYS A 97 -1.36 -22.58 14.04
C LYS A 97 -2.74 -23.10 13.61
N ARG A 98 -3.42 -22.36 12.72
CA ARG A 98 -4.75 -22.70 12.21
C ARG A 98 -4.73 -23.86 11.20
N THR A 99 -3.61 -24.03 10.48
CA THR A 99 -3.49 -25.01 9.38
C THR A 99 -2.78 -26.28 9.81
N TYR A 100 -1.72 -26.19 10.62
CA TYR A 100 -0.88 -27.34 11.01
C TYR A 100 -1.25 -27.99 12.34
N SER A 101 -2.28 -27.48 13.04
CA SER A 101 -2.85 -28.06 14.28
C SER A 101 -1.78 -28.59 15.26
N SER A 102 -0.64 -27.90 15.40
CA SER A 102 0.42 -28.37 16.28
C SER A 102 0.01 -28.04 17.73
N LYS A 103 -0.12 -29.08 18.57
CA LYS A 103 -0.47 -28.95 20.00
C LYS A 103 0.54 -28.09 20.77
N THR A 104 1.73 -27.90 20.21
CA THR A 104 2.69 -26.85 20.54
C THR A 104 2.89 -26.01 19.29
N PRO A 105 2.52 -24.72 19.25
CA PRO A 105 2.84 -23.89 18.09
C PRO A 105 4.37 -23.91 17.93
N PRO A 106 4.93 -24.19 16.74
CA PRO A 106 6.32 -23.84 16.48
C PRO A 106 6.49 -22.38 16.91
N LYS A 107 7.53 -22.07 17.68
CA LYS A 107 7.81 -20.70 18.14
C LYS A 107 8.25 -19.87 16.93
N LEU A 108 7.32 -19.59 16.02
CA LEU A 108 7.55 -18.68 14.90
C LEU A 108 7.50 -17.27 15.45
N GLN A 109 8.63 -16.58 15.32
CA GLN A 109 8.74 -15.16 15.65
C GLN A 109 8.74 -14.30 14.39
N THR A 110 8.83 -14.92 13.22
CA THR A 110 8.89 -14.18 11.96
C THR A 110 7.56 -13.50 11.65
N GLN A 111 7.66 -12.22 11.28
CA GLN A 111 6.54 -11.34 10.98
C GLN A 111 6.81 -10.59 9.68
N VAL A 112 5.74 -10.34 8.93
CA VAL A 112 5.78 -9.46 7.76
C VAL A 112 5.33 -8.07 8.19
N THR A 113 6.16 -7.06 7.92
CA THR A 113 5.82 -5.65 8.16
C THR A 113 5.57 -4.98 6.82
N LEU A 114 4.45 -4.27 6.71
CA LEU A 114 4.07 -3.50 5.53
C LEU A 114 3.95 -2.03 5.87
N SER A 115 4.43 -1.21 4.96
CA SER A 115 4.29 0.23 4.94
C SER A 115 2.82 0.66 4.80
N PRO A 116 2.47 1.89 5.19
CA PRO A 116 1.12 2.42 5.02
C PRO A 116 0.62 2.32 3.58
N GLY A 117 -0.61 1.82 3.44
CA GLY A 117 -1.28 1.64 2.16
C GLY A 117 -0.84 0.42 1.36
N VAL A 118 0.21 -0.30 1.77
CA VAL A 118 0.63 -1.52 1.06
C VAL A 118 -0.25 -2.70 1.49
N SER A 119 -0.78 -3.42 0.50
CA SER A 119 -1.41 -4.73 0.70
C SER A 119 -0.53 -5.82 0.10
N LEU A 120 -0.57 -6.99 0.72
CA LEU A 120 0.22 -8.15 0.32
C LEU A 120 -0.66 -9.39 0.24
N CYS A 121 -0.32 -10.25 -0.70
CA CYS A 121 -0.91 -11.56 -0.83
C CYS A 121 0.18 -12.58 -1.15
N TYR A 122 0.18 -13.69 -0.41
CA TYR A 122 1.16 -14.76 -0.53
C TYR A 122 0.45 -16.07 -0.88
N THR A 123 0.97 -16.75 -1.91
CA THR A 123 0.40 -17.98 -2.46
C THR A 123 1.47 -19.02 -2.74
N THR A 124 1.25 -20.26 -2.35
CA THR A 124 2.13 -21.40 -2.65
C THR A 124 1.58 -22.24 -3.80
N THR A 125 2.49 -22.84 -4.57
CA THR A 125 2.22 -23.84 -5.61
C THR A 125 3.31 -24.92 -5.53
N GLY A 126 2.99 -26.05 -4.89
CA GLY A 126 3.99 -27.07 -4.55
C GLY A 126 5.05 -26.49 -3.62
N ASP A 127 6.32 -26.60 -4.04
CA ASP A 127 7.49 -26.09 -3.30
C ASP A 127 7.89 -24.66 -3.69
N THR A 128 7.11 -24.02 -4.56
CA THR A 128 7.32 -22.63 -4.99
C THR A 128 6.25 -21.73 -4.40
N TYR A 129 6.53 -20.44 -4.30
CA TYR A 129 5.59 -19.44 -3.85
C TYR A 129 5.69 -18.15 -4.66
N ARG A 130 4.61 -17.38 -4.59
CA ARG A 130 4.52 -16.04 -5.14
C ARG A 130 4.05 -15.08 -4.08
N ILE A 131 4.56 -13.85 -4.17
CA ILE A 131 4.12 -12.73 -3.35
C ILE A 131 3.67 -11.64 -4.30
N TYR A 132 2.49 -11.09 -4.05
CA TYR A 132 1.94 -9.95 -4.77
C TYR A 132 1.79 -8.78 -3.81
N THR A 133 2.25 -7.59 -4.21
CA THR A 133 2.02 -6.36 -3.46
C THR A 133 1.45 -5.25 -4.33
N THR A 134 0.67 -4.39 -3.70
CA THR A 134 0.12 -3.16 -4.30
C THR A 134 0.04 -2.07 -3.24
N ASN A 135 0.06 -0.81 -3.65
CA ASN A 135 -0.23 0.31 -2.75
C ASN A 135 -1.63 0.88 -3.05
N GLY A 136 -2.50 0.97 -2.06
CA GLY A 136 -3.86 1.50 -2.20
C GLY A 136 -3.92 2.94 -2.70
N ASN A 137 -2.85 3.72 -2.55
CA ASN A 137 -2.75 5.07 -3.10
C ASN A 137 -2.37 5.11 -4.58
N ASN A 138 -1.76 4.05 -5.11
CA ASN A 138 -1.47 3.87 -6.53
C ASN A 138 -1.65 2.40 -6.95
N LEU A 139 -2.87 2.08 -7.36
CA LEU A 139 -3.23 0.75 -7.84
C LEU A 139 -3.02 0.59 -9.35
N SER A 140 -2.25 1.46 -10.01
CA SER A 140 -2.02 1.37 -11.46
C SER A 140 -1.06 0.26 -11.84
N VAL A 141 -0.26 -0.22 -10.88
CA VAL A 141 0.70 -1.32 -11.03
C VAL A 141 0.61 -2.26 -9.84
N TYR A 142 1.13 -3.48 -10.01
CA TYR A 142 1.40 -4.41 -8.92
C TYR A 142 2.80 -4.99 -9.07
N TYR A 143 3.37 -5.43 -7.96
CA TYR A 143 4.65 -6.13 -7.96
C TYR A 143 4.40 -7.60 -7.64
N VAL A 144 5.14 -8.47 -8.31
CA VAL A 144 5.12 -9.91 -8.06
C VAL A 144 6.53 -10.45 -7.91
N TYR A 145 6.75 -11.24 -6.87
CA TYR A 145 7.91 -12.13 -6.75
C TYR A 145 7.47 -13.55 -7.06
N ASP A 146 8.27 -14.27 -7.84
CA ASP A 146 8.09 -15.70 -8.09
C ASP A 146 9.35 -16.46 -7.67
N SER A 147 9.22 -17.32 -6.67
CA SER A 147 10.35 -18.07 -6.11
C SER A 147 10.94 -19.09 -7.08
N ALA A 148 10.22 -19.46 -8.15
CA ALA A 148 10.75 -20.34 -9.19
C ALA A 148 11.80 -19.63 -10.06
N THR A 149 11.64 -18.32 -10.27
CA THR A 149 12.56 -17.51 -11.09
C THR A 149 13.51 -16.65 -10.24
N GLY A 150 13.15 -16.40 -8.98
CA GLY A 150 13.85 -15.47 -8.09
C GLY A 150 13.72 -14.00 -8.51
N GLN A 151 12.84 -13.67 -9.47
CA GLN A 151 12.71 -12.33 -10.02
C GLN A 151 11.54 -11.56 -9.40
N ILE A 152 11.73 -10.24 -9.26
CA ILE A 152 10.65 -9.30 -8.97
C ILE A 152 10.26 -8.62 -10.28
N GLN A 153 8.96 -8.64 -10.58
CA GLN A 153 8.41 -8.02 -11.77
C GLN A 153 7.38 -6.97 -11.39
N GLN A 154 7.50 -5.79 -11.98
CA GLN A 154 6.43 -4.80 -12.00
C GLN A 154 5.49 -5.13 -13.16
N LYS A 155 4.18 -5.15 -12.91
CA LYS A 155 3.15 -5.41 -13.91
C LYS A 155 2.03 -4.37 -13.84
N ASP A 156 1.41 -4.09 -14.98
CA ASP A 156 0.29 -3.17 -15.06
C ASP A 156 -0.95 -3.73 -14.37
N ASN A 157 -1.71 -2.86 -13.71
CA ASN A 157 -2.93 -3.20 -13.01
C ASN A 157 -4.12 -2.38 -13.56
N PRO A 158 -4.57 -2.66 -14.80
CA PRO A 158 -5.65 -1.90 -15.43
C PRO A 158 -6.97 -1.94 -14.64
N TYR A 159 -7.22 -3.02 -13.90
CA TYR A 159 -8.43 -3.16 -13.07
C TYR A 159 -8.29 -2.56 -11.67
N LYS A 160 -7.13 -1.98 -11.33
CA LYS A 160 -6.86 -1.33 -10.04
C LYS A 160 -7.24 -2.19 -8.84
N ILE A 161 -6.88 -3.48 -8.90
CA ILE A 161 -7.21 -4.46 -7.86
C ILE A 161 -6.10 -4.47 -6.83
N ALA A 162 -6.44 -4.37 -5.54
CA ALA A 162 -5.47 -4.54 -4.47
C ALA A 162 -5.02 -6.01 -4.38
N ALA A 163 -3.76 -6.25 -4.01
CA ALA A 163 -3.25 -7.58 -3.73
C ALA A 163 -4.09 -8.28 -2.65
N ALA A 164 -4.52 -7.50 -1.64
CA ALA A 164 -5.49 -7.93 -0.64
C ALA A 164 -6.33 -6.77 -0.09
N THR A 165 -7.58 -7.02 0.28
CA THR A 165 -8.45 -6.15 1.08
C THR A 165 -8.76 -6.88 2.39
N SER A 166 -8.38 -6.25 3.51
CA SER A 166 -8.43 -6.76 4.89
C SER A 166 -7.80 -8.14 5.14
N THR A 167 -7.13 -8.30 6.28
CA THR A 167 -6.75 -9.62 6.80
C THR A 167 -8.02 -10.44 7.02
N GLN A 168 -8.04 -11.64 6.45
CA GLN A 168 -9.19 -12.54 6.27
C GLN A 168 -10.10 -12.16 5.10
N GLU A 169 -9.94 -12.97 4.05
CA GLU A 169 -11.01 -13.35 3.14
C GLU A 169 -11.49 -12.20 2.25
N GLN A 170 -10.83 -12.07 1.10
CA GLN A 170 -11.43 -11.38 -0.04
C GLN A 170 -12.83 -11.97 -0.29
N ILE A 171 -13.87 -11.15 -0.20
CA ILE A 171 -15.26 -11.59 -0.43
C ILE A 171 -15.61 -11.31 -1.89
N GLN A 172 -15.74 -12.37 -2.70
CA GLN A 172 -16.37 -12.25 -4.02
C GLN A 172 -17.87 -12.48 -3.88
N TRP A 173 -18.66 -11.59 -4.49
CA TRP A 173 -20.10 -11.81 -4.63
C TRP A 173 -20.36 -12.61 -5.89
N ASN A 174 -20.88 -13.82 -5.73
CA ASN A 174 -21.34 -14.63 -6.84
C ASN A 174 -22.81 -14.31 -7.12
N PRO A 175 -23.22 -14.19 -8.39
CA PRO A 175 -24.62 -14.13 -8.75
C PRO A 175 -25.35 -15.41 -8.34
N ALA A 176 -26.68 -15.35 -8.27
CA ALA A 176 -27.48 -16.54 -8.00
C ALA A 176 -27.27 -17.60 -9.11
N ASP A 177 -27.12 -18.85 -8.69
CA ASP A 177 -26.94 -20.01 -9.58
C ASP A 177 -27.90 -21.14 -9.19
N ARG A 178 -27.83 -22.30 -9.87
CA ARG A 178 -28.73 -23.43 -9.60
C ARG A 178 -28.61 -23.97 -8.17
N SER A 179 -27.45 -23.77 -7.52
CA SER A 179 -27.18 -24.18 -6.14
C SER A 179 -27.54 -23.10 -5.11
N HIS A 180 -27.50 -21.81 -5.50
CA HIS A 180 -27.76 -20.67 -4.63
C HIS A 180 -28.80 -19.73 -5.25
N ARG A 181 -30.04 -19.77 -4.75
CA ARG A 181 -31.16 -18.94 -5.25
C ARG A 181 -31.02 -17.43 -4.97
N ARG A 182 -30.02 -17.02 -4.20
CA ARG A 182 -29.68 -15.61 -3.91
C ARG A 182 -28.19 -15.40 -4.12
N PRO A 183 -27.76 -14.17 -4.48
CA PRO A 183 -26.34 -13.83 -4.51
C PRO A 183 -25.68 -14.21 -3.19
N TRP A 184 -24.51 -14.83 -3.27
CA TRP A 184 -23.83 -15.39 -2.11
C TRP A 184 -22.37 -14.95 -2.08
N LYS A 185 -21.83 -14.89 -0.85
CA LYS A 185 -20.45 -14.49 -0.59
C LYS A 185 -19.56 -15.72 -0.65
N LYS A 186 -18.55 -15.70 -1.52
CA LYS A 186 -17.45 -16.67 -1.46
C LYS A 186 -16.23 -16.00 -0.85
N THR A 187 -15.76 -16.57 0.25
CA THR A 187 -14.41 -16.32 0.75
C THR A 187 -13.40 -16.80 -0.29
N LEU A 188 -12.65 -15.88 -0.88
CA LEU A 188 -11.57 -16.19 -1.79
C LEU A 188 -10.36 -16.60 -0.95
N SER A 189 -9.97 -17.86 -1.09
CA SER A 189 -8.74 -18.44 -0.55
C SER A 189 -7.51 -18.16 -1.43
N LYS A 190 -7.67 -17.36 -2.50
CA LYS A 190 -6.64 -17.08 -3.49
C LYS A 190 -6.49 -15.57 -3.71
N CYS A 191 -5.30 -15.19 -4.17
CA CYS A 191 -4.96 -13.82 -4.49
C CYS A 191 -5.91 -13.19 -5.50
N ALA A 192 -6.43 -12.00 -5.23
CA ALA A 192 -7.32 -11.31 -6.17
C ALA A 192 -6.63 -10.98 -7.49
N ILE A 193 -5.34 -10.61 -7.42
CA ILE A 193 -4.49 -10.35 -8.60
C ILE A 193 -4.31 -11.63 -9.42
N GLU A 194 -3.92 -12.73 -8.80
CA GLU A 194 -3.72 -14.01 -9.49
C GLU A 194 -5.03 -14.57 -10.07
N GLN A 195 -6.16 -14.37 -9.39
CA GLN A 195 -7.47 -14.73 -9.94
C GLN A 195 -7.83 -13.91 -11.18
N ARG A 196 -7.45 -12.63 -11.22
CA ARG A 196 -7.79 -11.75 -12.33
C ARG A 196 -6.86 -11.93 -13.53
N TYR A 197 -5.56 -11.98 -13.28
CA TYR A 197 -4.52 -11.95 -14.33
C TYR A 197 -3.87 -13.31 -14.59
N GLY A 198 -4.18 -14.32 -13.78
CA GLY A 198 -3.45 -15.59 -13.77
C GLY A 198 -2.11 -15.49 -13.07
N ALA A 199 -1.49 -16.65 -12.82
CA ALA A 199 -0.10 -16.69 -12.41
C ALA A 199 0.80 -16.19 -13.55
N PRO A 200 1.86 -15.40 -13.27
CA PRO A 200 2.90 -15.13 -14.24
C PRO A 200 3.43 -16.44 -14.85
N SER A 201 3.56 -16.50 -16.18
CA SER A 201 4.34 -17.57 -16.81
C SER A 201 5.80 -17.42 -16.36
N ALA A 202 6.39 -18.52 -15.90
CA ALA A 202 7.81 -18.63 -15.56
C ALA A 202 8.70 -18.39 -16.80
#